data_AF-A0AAW8QS99-F1
#
_entry.id   AF-A0AAW8QS99-F1
#
_cell.length_a   1.000
_cell.length_b   1.000
_cell.length_c   1.000
_cell.angle_alpha   90.00
_cell.angle_beta   90.00
_cell.angle_gamma   90.00
#
_symmetry.space_group_name_H-M   'P 1'
#
loop_
_entity.id
_entity.type
_entity.pdbx_description
1 polymer ?
#
loop_
_entity_poly.entity_id
_entity_poly.type
_entity_poly.pdbx_seq_one_letter_code
_entity_poly.pdbx_strand_id
1 'polypeptide(L)'
;MTDKYYVYVHETLSGDVFYVGKGSDDRAWRKGRDLNWNLYVDKYLNNQYNIRIVLDQLTEAQALNEEEKLLSKYGDQLVNRQNMNRSLNMKALNIRNEIEVKLNKAELDAELANDVNEKANLFIEALKYHKLFTNIIIENGLLGELLALRPLGNIQLLDKTVRALVAANRKEQAQIIFDQYLKDYPHEKEFTKVPLITKVIERGKVKLTEQEDFIPPEPLPVGWQYAKERNEQVLRLDHKMYEQTKLESYDLNVLKSLIEQDLSAAMDYVKKWIVQDERVKRKDPLDNALWLYCEARKIANKQKNLLEECLFQQRFTNLLKGRSKHYEKNLITLRKLAARLSKQNTPK
;
A
#
# COMPACT_ATOMS: atom_id res chain seq x y z
N MET A 1 -37.39 -18.41 -10.78
CA MET A 1 -35.94 -18.20 -11.00
C MET A 1 -35.57 -18.96 -12.26
N THR A 2 -34.71 -18.43 -13.12
CA THR A 2 -34.30 -19.15 -14.34
C THR A 2 -33.15 -20.09 -14.01
N ASP A 3 -33.41 -21.39 -14.11
CA ASP A 3 -32.43 -22.47 -13.89
C ASP A 3 -31.51 -22.60 -15.10
N LYS A 4 -30.58 -21.64 -15.23
CA LYS A 4 -29.66 -21.51 -16.39
C LYS A 4 -28.18 -21.63 -16.03
N TYR A 5 -27.88 -21.91 -14.77
CA TYR A 5 -26.51 -22.04 -14.30
C TYR A 5 -26.11 -23.50 -14.20
N TYR A 6 -24.82 -23.74 -14.37
CA TYR A 6 -24.19 -25.04 -14.23
C TYR A 6 -22.85 -24.90 -13.51
N VAL A 7 -22.37 -26.03 -13.00
CA VAL A 7 -21.01 -26.18 -12.45
C VAL A 7 -20.25 -27.13 -13.35
N TYR A 8 -19.01 -26.76 -13.66
CA TYR A 8 -18.16 -27.48 -14.58
C TYR A 8 -16.75 -27.64 -14.00
N VAL A 9 -16.04 -28.62 -14.53
CA VAL A 9 -14.63 -28.84 -14.25
C VAL A 9 -13.83 -28.85 -15.53
N HIS A 10 -12.58 -28.41 -15.45
CA HIS A 10 -11.58 -28.76 -16.46
C HIS A 10 -10.70 -29.86 -15.89
N GLU A 11 -10.49 -30.89 -16.70
CA GLU A 11 -9.73 -32.07 -16.32
C GLU A 11 -8.66 -32.38 -17.37
N THR A 12 -7.58 -33.00 -16.92
CA THR A 12 -6.54 -33.53 -17.80
C THR A 12 -7.11 -34.65 -18.69
N LEU A 13 -6.33 -35.12 -19.66
CA LEU A 13 -6.74 -36.28 -20.46
C LEU A 13 -6.85 -37.57 -19.64
N SER A 14 -6.18 -37.66 -18.48
CA SER A 14 -6.32 -38.75 -17.51
C SER A 14 -7.54 -38.61 -16.60
N GLY A 15 -8.25 -37.48 -16.63
CA GLY A 15 -9.43 -37.21 -15.81
C GLY A 15 -9.14 -36.50 -14.48
N ASP A 16 -7.91 -36.02 -14.26
CA ASP A 16 -7.56 -35.27 -13.06
C ASP A 16 -8.11 -33.85 -13.14
N VAL A 17 -8.93 -33.47 -12.16
CA VAL A 17 -9.54 -32.14 -12.12
C VAL A 17 -8.54 -31.13 -11.60
N PHE A 18 -8.26 -30.11 -12.41
CA PHE A 18 -7.34 -29.02 -12.04
C PHE A 18 -8.04 -27.66 -11.95
N TYR A 19 -9.29 -27.56 -12.39
CA TYR A 19 -10.08 -26.34 -12.31
C TYR A 19 -11.56 -26.64 -12.11
N VAL A 20 -12.22 -25.84 -11.27
CA VAL A 20 -13.67 -25.85 -11.04
C VAL A 20 -14.22 -24.48 -11.41
N GLY A 21 -15.40 -24.40 -12.02
CA GLY A 21 -16.06 -23.13 -12.25
C GLY A 21 -17.58 -23.24 -12.24
N LYS A 22 -18.22 -22.13 -11.87
CA LYS A 22 -19.63 -21.85 -12.14
C LYS A 22 -19.81 -21.04 -13.42
N GLY A 23 -20.84 -21.34 -14.20
CA GLY A 23 -21.19 -20.54 -15.36
C GLY A 23 -22.62 -20.65 -15.83
N SER A 24 -22.93 -19.86 -16.85
CA SER A 24 -24.13 -19.94 -17.69
C SER A 24 -23.69 -19.85 -19.15
N ASP A 25 -24.58 -20.18 -20.08
CA ASP A 25 -24.33 -20.10 -21.51
C ASP A 25 -23.05 -20.87 -21.91
N ASP A 26 -22.17 -20.27 -22.69
CA ASP A 26 -20.92 -20.87 -23.16
C ASP A 26 -19.72 -20.65 -22.21
N ARG A 27 -19.94 -20.16 -20.98
CA ARG A 27 -18.84 -19.75 -20.07
C ARG A 27 -17.77 -20.82 -19.88
N ALA A 28 -18.13 -22.10 -19.72
CA ALA A 28 -17.15 -23.18 -19.55
C ALA A 28 -16.14 -23.27 -20.72
N TRP A 29 -16.57 -22.96 -21.94
CA TRP A 29 -15.77 -23.12 -23.16
C TRP A 29 -15.05 -21.85 -23.62
N ARG A 30 -15.38 -20.68 -23.06
CA ARG A 30 -14.72 -19.41 -23.41
C ARG A 30 -13.21 -19.46 -23.12
N LYS A 31 -12.40 -18.93 -24.04
CA LYS A 31 -10.95 -18.73 -23.86
C LYS A 31 -10.67 -17.54 -22.92
N GLY A 32 -9.43 -17.45 -22.41
CA GLY A 32 -8.98 -16.33 -21.58
C GLY A 32 -9.38 -16.50 -20.11
N ARG A 33 -8.79 -17.50 -19.46
CA ARG A 33 -8.91 -17.69 -18.00
C ARG A 33 -7.86 -16.87 -17.26
N ASP A 34 -7.84 -17.01 -15.93
CA ASP A 34 -6.82 -16.39 -15.10
C ASP A 34 -5.42 -16.90 -15.47
N LEU A 35 -4.43 -16.15 -15.00
CA LEU A 35 -3.05 -16.36 -15.37
C LEU A 35 -2.51 -17.76 -15.00
N ASN A 36 -2.92 -18.31 -13.85
CA ASN A 36 -2.41 -19.60 -13.38
C ASN A 36 -3.02 -20.75 -14.18
N TRP A 37 -4.30 -20.62 -14.54
CA TRP A 37 -4.94 -21.57 -15.45
C TRP A 37 -4.21 -21.62 -16.80
N ASN A 38 -3.95 -20.46 -17.42
CA ASN A 38 -3.27 -20.44 -18.73
C ASN A 38 -1.85 -21.02 -18.62
N LEU A 39 -1.13 -20.68 -17.54
CA LEU A 39 0.21 -21.22 -17.29
C LEU A 39 0.19 -22.74 -17.14
N TYR A 40 -0.78 -23.29 -16.42
CA TYR A 40 -0.89 -24.74 -16.24
C TYR A 40 -1.19 -25.46 -17.55
N VAL A 41 -2.18 -24.98 -18.30
CA VAL A 41 -2.61 -25.57 -19.56
C VAL A 41 -1.52 -25.51 -20.64
N ASP A 42 -0.82 -24.38 -20.73
CA ASP A 42 0.28 -24.23 -21.68
C ASP A 42 1.48 -25.12 -21.32
N LYS A 43 1.92 -25.07 -20.05
CA LYS A 43 3.17 -25.70 -19.63
C LYS A 43 3.07 -27.21 -19.40
N TYR A 44 1.94 -27.69 -18.88
CA TYR A 44 1.81 -29.08 -18.46
C TYR A 44 0.89 -29.90 -19.36
N LEU A 45 -0.05 -29.26 -20.05
CA LEU A 45 -1.07 -29.96 -20.82
C LEU A 45 -0.94 -29.76 -22.34
N ASN A 46 0.05 -29.00 -22.82
CA ASN A 46 0.20 -28.67 -24.25
C ASN A 46 -1.11 -28.16 -24.87
N ASN A 47 -1.86 -27.35 -24.13
CA ASN A 47 -3.17 -26.83 -24.52
C ASN A 47 -4.28 -27.89 -24.73
N GLN A 48 -4.14 -29.08 -24.15
CA GLN A 48 -5.12 -30.17 -24.24
C GLN A 48 -5.77 -30.44 -22.88
N TYR A 49 -7.10 -30.33 -22.81
CA TYR A 49 -7.88 -30.63 -21.61
C TYR A 49 -9.31 -30.94 -21.99
N ASN A 50 -10.02 -31.61 -21.10
CA ASN A 50 -11.45 -31.88 -21.24
C ASN A 50 -12.25 -30.93 -20.36
N ILE A 51 -13.48 -30.63 -20.80
CA ILE A 51 -14.46 -29.87 -20.01
C ILE A 51 -15.62 -30.81 -19.73
N ARG A 52 -16.01 -30.92 -18.46
CA ARG A 52 -17.14 -31.72 -18.05
C ARG A 52 -18.10 -30.88 -17.22
N ILE A 53 -19.37 -30.87 -17.63
CA ILE A 53 -20.46 -30.33 -16.81
C ILE A 53 -20.76 -31.35 -15.71
N VAL A 54 -20.68 -30.91 -14.45
CA VAL A 54 -20.89 -31.76 -13.29
C VAL A 54 -22.36 -31.74 -12.87
N LEU A 55 -22.96 -30.55 -12.86
CA LEU A 55 -24.37 -30.30 -12.56
C LEU A 55 -24.87 -29.15 -13.43
N ASP A 56 -26.12 -29.22 -13.88
CA ASP A 56 -26.77 -28.25 -14.76
C ASP A 56 -28.19 -27.95 -14.26
N GLN A 57 -28.87 -26.97 -14.87
CA GLN A 57 -30.22 -26.52 -14.53
C GLN A 57 -30.32 -26.08 -13.06
N LEU A 58 -29.33 -25.31 -12.63
CA LEU A 58 -29.25 -24.76 -11.29
C LEU A 58 -29.68 -23.30 -11.27
N THR A 59 -30.24 -22.88 -10.14
CA THR A 59 -30.22 -21.46 -9.76
C THR A 59 -28.78 -21.02 -9.49
N GLU A 60 -28.53 -19.71 -9.56
CA GLU A 60 -27.21 -19.17 -9.27
C GLU A 60 -26.69 -19.53 -7.88
N ALA A 61 -27.56 -19.49 -6.86
CA ALA A 61 -27.21 -19.80 -5.49
C ALA A 61 -26.85 -21.28 -5.31
N GLN A 62 -27.60 -22.18 -5.95
CA GLN A 62 -27.27 -23.60 -5.96
C GLN A 62 -25.94 -23.86 -6.65
N ALA A 63 -25.71 -23.27 -7.83
CA ALA A 63 -24.45 -23.43 -8.55
C ALA A 63 -23.25 -22.90 -7.76
N LEU A 64 -23.42 -21.80 -7.00
CA LEU A 64 -22.36 -21.29 -6.11
C LEU A 64 -22.04 -22.28 -4.98
N ASN A 65 -23.07 -22.83 -4.34
CA ASN A 65 -22.90 -23.81 -3.26
C ASN A 65 -22.23 -25.11 -3.77
N GLU A 66 -22.60 -25.58 -4.96
CA GLU A 66 -21.99 -26.76 -5.57
C GLU A 66 -20.55 -26.50 -6.04
N GLU A 67 -20.25 -25.30 -6.57
CA GLU A 67 -18.87 -24.88 -6.86
C GLU A 67 -18.02 -24.92 -5.58
N GLU A 68 -18.51 -24.36 -4.47
CA GLU A 68 -17.79 -24.37 -3.18
C GLU A 68 -17.52 -25.78 -2.66
N LYS A 69 -18.48 -26.70 -2.79
CA LYS A 69 -18.28 -28.12 -2.44
C LYS A 69 -17.19 -28.77 -3.30
N LEU A 70 -17.17 -28.52 -4.60
CA LEU A 70 -16.13 -29.06 -5.49
C LEU A 70 -14.75 -28.43 -5.20
N LEU A 71 -14.69 -27.12 -4.93
CA LEU A 71 -13.47 -26.43 -4.51
C LEU A 71 -12.90 -27.06 -3.23
N SER A 72 -13.75 -27.36 -2.26
CA SER A 72 -13.37 -28.06 -1.03
C SER A 72 -12.91 -29.49 -1.31
N LYS A 73 -13.63 -30.24 -2.16
CA LYS A 73 -13.31 -31.63 -2.51
C LYS A 73 -11.94 -31.79 -3.17
N TYR A 74 -11.61 -30.95 -4.15
CA TYR A 74 -10.36 -31.08 -4.91
C TYR A 74 -9.20 -30.31 -4.28
N GLY A 75 -9.48 -29.30 -3.45
CA GLY A 75 -8.50 -28.64 -2.59
C GLY A 75 -7.22 -28.21 -3.33
N ASP A 76 -6.11 -28.83 -2.94
CA ASP A 76 -4.74 -28.56 -3.40
C ASP A 76 -4.49 -28.97 -4.86
N GLN A 77 -5.39 -29.72 -5.51
CA GLN A 77 -5.29 -30.08 -6.94
C GLN A 77 -5.67 -28.92 -7.87
N LEU A 78 -6.30 -27.87 -7.35
CA LEU A 78 -6.91 -26.81 -8.15
C LEU A 78 -6.01 -25.59 -8.36
N VAL A 79 -6.05 -25.03 -9.57
CA VAL A 79 -5.43 -23.74 -9.90
C VAL A 79 -6.28 -22.53 -9.49
N ASN A 80 -7.55 -22.75 -9.11
CA ASN A 80 -8.54 -21.73 -8.75
C ASN A 80 -8.07 -20.82 -7.61
N ARG A 81 -7.64 -19.59 -7.88
CA ARG A 81 -7.15 -18.68 -6.81
C ARG A 81 -8.15 -18.46 -5.69
N GLN A 82 -9.45 -18.46 -5.98
CA GLN A 82 -10.52 -18.28 -4.98
C GLN A 82 -10.75 -19.49 -4.06
N ASN A 83 -10.07 -20.63 -4.26
CA ASN A 83 -10.24 -21.78 -3.37
C ASN A 83 -9.62 -21.50 -1.99
N MET A 84 -10.45 -21.19 -1.00
CA MET A 84 -10.02 -20.96 0.38
C MET A 84 -9.82 -22.25 1.18
N ASN A 85 -10.15 -23.42 0.62
CA ASN A 85 -10.01 -24.73 1.28
C ASN A 85 -8.64 -25.39 1.06
N ARG A 86 -7.68 -24.66 0.46
CA ARG A 86 -6.31 -25.16 0.28
C ARG A 86 -5.54 -25.17 1.59
N SER A 87 -4.59 -26.10 1.68
CA SER A 87 -3.67 -26.14 2.81
C SER A 87 -2.59 -25.07 2.68
N LEU A 88 -2.27 -24.40 3.79
CA LEU A 88 -1.18 -23.41 3.86
C LEU A 88 0.02 -23.96 4.61
N ASN A 89 1.21 -23.64 4.12
CA ASN A 89 2.45 -23.89 4.83
C ASN A 89 2.67 -22.82 5.91
N MET A 90 2.19 -23.10 7.12
CA MET A 90 2.28 -22.17 8.26
C MET A 90 3.72 -21.82 8.64
N LYS A 91 4.68 -22.72 8.45
CA LYS A 91 6.10 -22.43 8.68
C LYS A 91 6.62 -21.42 7.65
N ALA A 92 6.32 -21.63 6.38
CA ALA A 92 6.66 -20.68 5.31
C ALA A 92 5.99 -19.32 5.54
N LEU A 93 4.73 -19.30 5.99
CA LEU A 93 4.02 -18.05 6.31
C LEU A 93 4.73 -17.26 7.41
N ASN A 94 5.14 -17.92 8.51
CA ASN A 94 5.86 -17.24 9.59
C ASN A 94 7.18 -16.64 9.10
N ILE A 95 7.98 -17.41 8.34
CA ILE A 95 9.23 -16.93 7.76
C ILE A 95 8.96 -15.75 6.81
N ARG A 96 7.93 -15.84 5.98
CA ARG A 96 7.54 -14.77 5.05
C ARG A 96 7.19 -13.48 5.79
N ASN A 97 6.44 -13.57 6.89
CA ASN A 97 6.09 -12.42 7.72
C ASN A 97 7.33 -11.76 8.34
N GLU A 98 8.30 -12.56 8.81
CA GLU A 98 9.57 -12.02 9.33
C GLU A 98 10.38 -11.29 8.25
N ILE A 99 10.42 -11.83 7.04
CA ILE A 99 11.08 -11.18 5.90
C ILE A 99 10.33 -9.91 5.48
N GLU A 100 9.00 -9.90 5.52
CA GLU A 100 8.19 -8.73 5.22
C GLU A 100 8.47 -7.58 6.20
N VAL A 101 8.61 -7.87 7.50
CA VAL A 101 9.01 -6.87 8.50
C VAL A 101 10.38 -6.28 8.17
N LYS A 102 11.35 -7.11 7.79
CA LYS A 102 12.70 -6.65 7.40
C LYS A 102 12.68 -5.84 6.11
N LEU A 103 11.89 -6.25 5.12
CA LEU A 103 11.68 -5.51 3.87
C LEU A 103 11.11 -4.12 4.16
N ASN A 104 10.01 -4.05 4.90
CA ASN A 104 9.33 -2.79 5.23
C ASN A 104 10.26 -1.85 6.01
N LYS A 105 11.03 -2.40 6.95
CA LYS A 105 12.03 -1.64 7.71
C LYS A 105 13.14 -1.10 6.79
N ALA A 106 13.73 -1.93 5.93
CA ALA A 106 14.78 -1.49 5.01
C ALA A 106 14.28 -0.42 4.01
N GLU A 107 13.06 -0.56 3.48
CA GLU A 107 12.44 0.46 2.64
C GLU A 107 12.24 1.77 3.38
N LEU A 108 11.75 1.72 4.62
CA LEU A 108 11.54 2.90 5.44
C LEU A 108 12.86 3.60 5.77
N ASP A 109 13.85 2.85 6.26
CA ASP A 109 15.15 3.38 6.62
C ASP A 109 15.80 4.01 5.37
N ALA A 110 15.68 3.39 4.18
CA ALA A 110 16.14 3.96 2.92
C ALA A 110 15.42 5.27 2.55
N GLU A 111 14.11 5.32 2.73
CA GLU A 111 13.34 6.53 2.47
C GLU A 111 13.81 7.66 3.39
N LEU A 112 14.06 7.37 4.67
CA LEU A 112 14.47 8.32 5.70
C LEU A 112 15.96 8.70 5.68
N ALA A 113 16.80 7.95 4.96
CA ALA A 113 18.23 8.23 4.85
C ALA A 113 18.50 9.55 4.10
N ASN A 114 19.35 10.39 4.70
CA ASN A 114 19.82 11.65 4.11
C ASN A 114 21.06 11.45 3.24
N ASP A 115 21.95 10.54 3.64
CA ASP A 115 23.12 10.19 2.83
C ASP A 115 22.72 9.33 1.62
N VAL A 116 23.22 9.69 0.45
CA VAL A 116 22.87 9.02 -0.81
C VAL A 116 23.43 7.61 -0.90
N ASN A 117 24.59 7.33 -0.29
CA ASN A 117 25.20 6.01 -0.31
C ASN A 117 24.48 5.05 0.65
N GLU A 118 24.17 5.53 1.85
CA GLU A 118 23.34 4.82 2.83
C GLU A 118 21.98 4.48 2.22
N LYS A 119 21.29 5.47 1.63
CA LYS A 119 20.02 5.28 0.94
C LYS A 119 20.09 4.21 -0.16
N ALA A 120 21.13 4.25 -0.98
CA ALA A 120 21.34 3.24 -2.01
C ALA A 120 21.55 1.84 -1.42
N ASN A 121 22.34 1.71 -0.36
CA ASN A 121 22.61 0.43 0.30
C ASN A 121 21.33 -0.17 0.93
N LEU A 122 20.53 0.64 1.60
CA LEU A 122 19.28 0.20 2.22
C LEU A 122 18.24 -0.22 1.17
N PHE A 123 18.15 0.47 0.03
CA PHE A 123 17.28 0.02 -1.08
C PHE A 123 17.79 -1.26 -1.77
N ILE A 124 19.10 -1.50 -1.80
CA ILE A 124 19.65 -2.80 -2.24
C ILE A 124 19.24 -3.90 -1.27
N GLU A 125 19.34 -3.64 0.04
CA GLU A 125 18.92 -4.57 1.07
C GLU A 125 17.42 -4.89 0.99
N ALA A 126 16.59 -3.86 0.79
CA ALA A 126 15.16 -4.04 0.53
C ALA A 126 14.90 -4.94 -0.69
N LEU A 127 15.60 -4.75 -1.82
CA LEU A 127 15.45 -5.65 -2.98
C LEU A 127 15.85 -7.11 -2.65
N LYS A 128 16.87 -7.32 -1.82
CA LYS A 128 17.25 -8.67 -1.37
C LYS A 128 16.13 -9.31 -0.53
N TYR A 129 15.55 -8.57 0.40
CA TYR A 129 14.41 -9.07 1.18
C TYR A 129 13.17 -9.29 0.32
N HIS A 130 12.90 -8.44 -0.68
CA HIS A 130 11.83 -8.67 -1.64
C HIS A 130 12.01 -9.99 -2.39
N LYS A 131 13.23 -10.27 -2.89
CA LYS A 131 13.53 -11.54 -3.56
C LYS A 131 13.32 -12.76 -2.65
N LEU A 132 13.72 -12.66 -1.37
CA LEU A 132 13.45 -13.72 -0.40
C LEU A 132 11.94 -13.88 -0.16
N PHE A 133 11.22 -12.78 0.01
CA PHE A 133 9.77 -12.77 0.23
C PHE A 133 9.00 -13.44 -0.91
N THR A 134 9.36 -13.15 -2.16
CA THR A 134 8.67 -13.68 -3.35
C THR A 134 8.95 -15.16 -3.58
N ASN A 135 10.12 -15.64 -3.13
CA ASN A 135 10.52 -17.04 -3.28
C ASN A 135 9.93 -17.94 -2.18
N ILE A 136 9.35 -17.36 -1.12
CA ILE A 136 8.67 -18.12 -0.07
C ILE A 136 7.22 -18.36 -0.49
N ILE A 137 6.93 -19.58 -0.93
CA ILE A 137 5.58 -20.02 -1.30
C ILE A 137 4.85 -20.52 -0.06
N ILE A 138 3.71 -19.91 0.25
CA ILE A 138 2.86 -20.27 1.40
C ILE A 138 1.72 -21.22 1.03
N GLU A 139 1.37 -21.27 -0.26
CA GLU A 139 0.34 -22.15 -0.80
C GLU A 139 0.95 -23.53 -1.06
N ASN A 140 0.23 -24.60 -0.70
CA ASN A 140 0.61 -25.94 -1.11
C ASN A 140 -0.06 -26.33 -2.44
N GLY A 141 0.25 -27.54 -2.92
CA GLY A 141 -0.39 -28.13 -4.09
C GLY A 141 -0.07 -27.42 -5.40
N LEU A 142 -0.95 -27.64 -6.38
CA LEU A 142 -0.74 -27.21 -7.76
C LEU A 142 -0.61 -25.68 -7.89
N LEU A 143 -1.41 -24.92 -7.13
CA LEU A 143 -1.28 -23.47 -7.13
C LEU A 143 0.09 -23.02 -6.61
N GLY A 144 0.58 -23.62 -5.52
CA GLY A 144 1.91 -23.32 -4.97
C GLY A 144 3.02 -23.56 -5.99
N GLU A 145 2.98 -24.68 -6.70
CA GLU A 145 3.92 -25.01 -7.77
C GLU A 145 3.90 -23.97 -8.90
N LEU A 146 2.71 -23.55 -9.34
CA LEU A 146 2.56 -22.53 -10.39
C LEU A 146 3.08 -21.16 -9.95
N LEU A 147 2.84 -20.77 -8.69
CA LEU A 147 3.37 -19.51 -8.14
C LEU A 147 4.90 -19.51 -8.10
N ALA A 148 5.53 -20.65 -7.80
CA ALA A 148 6.99 -20.78 -7.79
C ALA A 148 7.61 -20.57 -9.18
N LEU A 149 6.89 -20.89 -10.26
CA LEU A 149 7.36 -20.71 -11.63
C LEU A 149 7.37 -19.25 -12.10
N ARG A 150 6.63 -18.38 -11.43
CA ARG A 150 6.50 -16.98 -11.80
C ARG A 150 6.49 -16.08 -10.56
N PRO A 151 7.64 -15.93 -9.87
CA PRO A 151 7.73 -15.01 -8.75
C PRO A 151 7.46 -13.59 -9.24
N LEU A 152 6.72 -12.79 -8.48
CA LEU A 152 6.38 -11.41 -8.87
C LEU A 152 7.44 -10.43 -8.39
N GLY A 153 7.94 -9.57 -9.28
CA GLY A 153 8.88 -8.53 -8.91
C GLY A 153 8.21 -7.35 -8.19
N ASN A 154 9.03 -6.36 -7.82
CA ASN A 154 8.59 -5.05 -7.35
C ASN A 154 9.30 -3.96 -8.16
N ILE A 155 8.75 -3.64 -9.33
CA ILE A 155 9.32 -2.67 -10.27
C ILE A 155 9.40 -1.25 -9.69
N GLN A 156 8.60 -0.96 -8.66
CA GLN A 156 8.65 0.31 -7.96
C GLN A 156 9.88 0.39 -7.05
N LEU A 157 10.14 -0.68 -6.29
CA LEU A 157 11.34 -0.80 -5.48
C LEU A 157 12.59 -0.77 -6.35
N LEU A 158 12.60 -1.49 -7.48
CA LEU A 158 13.72 -1.43 -8.45
C LEU A 158 14.02 0.01 -8.91
N ASP A 159 12.98 0.74 -9.32
CA ASP A 159 13.12 2.14 -9.76
C ASP A 159 13.70 3.03 -8.65
N LYS A 160 13.26 2.86 -7.40
CA LYS A 160 13.84 3.58 -6.25
C LYS A 160 15.31 3.22 -6.05
N THR A 161 15.66 1.93 -6.08
CA THR A 161 17.04 1.46 -5.90
C THR A 161 17.95 1.99 -7.00
N VAL A 162 17.55 1.91 -8.26
CA VAL A 162 18.32 2.43 -9.40
C VAL A 162 18.53 3.92 -9.27
N ARG A 163 17.49 4.70 -8.94
CA ARG A 163 17.62 6.15 -8.74
C ARG A 163 18.57 6.50 -7.60
N ALA A 164 18.51 5.78 -6.48
CA ALA A 164 19.40 6.00 -5.36
C ALA A 164 20.87 5.68 -5.74
N LEU A 165 21.12 4.58 -6.46
CA LEU A 165 22.45 4.23 -6.94
C LEU A 165 23.01 5.25 -7.93
N VAL A 166 22.19 5.71 -8.88
CA VAL A 166 22.61 6.74 -9.83
C VAL A 166 22.91 8.06 -9.11
N ALA A 167 22.10 8.45 -8.12
CA ALA A 167 22.36 9.64 -7.31
C ALA A 167 23.64 9.51 -6.45
N ALA A 168 23.97 8.31 -6.00
CA ALA A 168 25.21 7.98 -5.30
C ALA A 168 26.42 7.79 -6.23
N ASN A 169 26.31 8.14 -7.52
CA ASN A 169 27.36 7.97 -8.54
C ASN A 169 27.80 6.50 -8.74
N ARG A 170 26.90 5.53 -8.53
CA ARG A 170 27.13 4.08 -8.66
C ARG A 170 26.38 3.49 -9.86
N LYS A 171 26.56 4.12 -11.04
CA LYS A 171 25.83 3.77 -12.28
C LYS A 171 26.05 2.32 -12.72
N GLU A 172 27.28 1.82 -12.66
CA GLU A 172 27.59 0.43 -13.05
C GLU A 172 26.85 -0.58 -12.19
N GLN A 173 26.79 -0.34 -10.88
CA GLN A 173 26.04 -1.19 -9.97
C GLN A 173 24.53 -1.10 -10.20
N ALA A 174 24.02 0.08 -10.57
CA ALA A 174 22.61 0.24 -10.95
C ALA A 174 22.27 -0.62 -12.17
N GLN A 175 23.15 -0.67 -13.17
CA GLN A 175 23.00 -1.52 -14.35
C GLN A 175 23.02 -3.01 -13.97
N ILE A 176 23.99 -3.45 -13.17
CA ILE A 176 24.09 -4.85 -12.71
C ILE A 176 22.81 -5.29 -11.98
N ILE A 177 22.29 -4.46 -11.08
CA ILE A 177 21.07 -4.77 -10.33
C ILE A 177 19.84 -4.80 -11.23
N PHE A 178 19.74 -3.87 -12.17
CA PHE A 178 18.65 -3.83 -13.14
C PHE A 178 18.63 -5.09 -14.02
N ASP A 179 19.79 -5.49 -14.54
CA ASP A 179 19.92 -6.69 -15.38
C ASP A 179 19.62 -7.97 -14.59
N GLN A 180 20.13 -8.07 -13.36
CA GLN A 180 19.85 -9.20 -12.48
C GLN A 180 18.35 -9.28 -12.13
N TYR A 181 17.70 -8.14 -11.89
CA TYR A 181 16.26 -8.08 -11.66
C TYR A 181 15.46 -8.61 -12.87
N LEU A 182 15.79 -8.18 -14.09
CA LEU A 182 15.08 -8.66 -15.29
C LEU A 182 15.38 -10.12 -15.62
N LYS A 183 16.49 -10.67 -15.11
CA LYS A 183 16.78 -12.11 -15.15
C LYS A 183 15.93 -12.89 -14.15
N ASP A 184 15.76 -12.35 -12.94
CA ASP A 184 14.93 -12.96 -11.88
C ASP A 184 13.43 -12.87 -12.22
N TYR A 185 12.99 -11.79 -12.89
CA TYR A 185 11.59 -11.50 -13.21
C TYR A 185 11.40 -11.22 -14.72
N PRO A 186 11.58 -12.22 -15.60
CA PRO A 186 11.63 -12.01 -17.05
C PRO A 186 10.34 -11.46 -17.65
N HIS A 187 9.19 -11.75 -17.05
CA HIS A 187 7.89 -11.28 -17.52
C HIS A 187 7.64 -9.78 -17.26
N GLU A 188 8.47 -9.12 -16.44
CA GLU A 188 8.34 -7.68 -16.20
C GLU A 188 9.07 -6.83 -17.23
N LYS A 189 9.83 -7.44 -18.15
CA LYS A 189 10.54 -6.73 -19.24
C LYS A 189 9.61 -5.88 -20.11
N GLU A 190 8.35 -6.28 -20.23
CA GLU A 190 7.32 -5.61 -21.03
C GLU A 190 6.66 -4.44 -20.28
N PHE A 191 6.99 -4.22 -19.01
CA PHE A 191 6.38 -3.14 -18.25
C PHE A 191 6.85 -1.78 -18.77
N THR A 192 5.91 -0.84 -18.89
CA THR A 192 6.16 0.53 -19.36
C THR A 192 7.20 1.27 -18.52
N LYS A 193 7.46 0.81 -17.30
CA LYS A 193 8.45 1.37 -16.39
C LYS A 193 9.89 0.96 -16.73
N VAL A 194 10.11 -0.18 -17.39
CA VAL A 194 11.45 -0.68 -17.75
C VAL A 194 12.21 0.34 -18.62
N PRO A 195 11.66 0.85 -19.74
CA PRO A 195 12.33 1.89 -20.52
C PRO A 195 12.61 3.19 -19.75
N LEU A 196 11.80 3.52 -18.75
CA LEU A 196 12.00 4.72 -17.92
C LEU A 196 13.21 4.55 -16.99
N ILE A 197 13.37 3.35 -16.41
CA ILE A 197 14.50 3.02 -15.54
C ILE A 197 15.80 2.97 -16.36
N THR A 198 15.77 2.38 -17.56
CA THR A 198 16.92 2.37 -18.48
C THR A 198 17.40 3.79 -18.79
N LYS A 199 16.49 4.71 -19.13
CA LYS A 199 16.82 6.13 -19.35
C LYS A 199 17.44 6.80 -18.14
N VAL A 200 17.05 6.41 -16.92
CA VAL A 200 17.65 6.93 -15.68
C VAL A 200 19.11 6.49 -15.57
N ILE A 201 19.41 5.22 -15.86
CA ILE A 201 20.77 4.68 -15.85
C ILE A 201 21.62 5.35 -16.93
N GLU A 202 21.11 5.45 -18.16
CA GLU A 202 21.79 6.09 -19.29
C GLU A 202 22.22 7.52 -18.97
N ARG A 203 21.29 8.34 -18.46
CA ARG A 203 21.54 9.73 -18.06
C ARG A 203 22.62 9.86 -16.98
N GLY A 204 22.75 8.87 -16.09
CA GLY A 204 23.77 8.83 -15.05
C GLY A 204 23.66 9.94 -14.00
N LYS A 205 22.58 10.71 -13.99
CA LYS A 205 22.31 11.78 -13.01
C LYS A 205 20.84 11.79 -12.64
N VAL A 206 20.57 11.81 -11.35
CA VAL A 206 19.22 11.92 -10.78
C VAL A 206 19.27 12.90 -9.61
N LYS A 207 18.31 13.81 -9.57
CA LYS A 207 18.06 14.61 -8.37
C LYS A 207 17.06 13.85 -7.49
N LEU A 208 17.50 13.43 -6.30
CA LEU A 208 16.61 12.84 -5.32
C LEU A 208 15.78 13.93 -4.64
N THR A 209 14.58 13.55 -4.20
CA THR A 209 13.78 14.41 -3.33
C THR A 209 14.51 14.54 -1.99
N GLU A 210 14.96 15.75 -1.68
CA GLU A 210 15.57 16.08 -0.39
C GLU A 210 14.58 15.86 0.75
N GLN A 211 15.11 15.48 1.90
CA GLN A 211 14.39 15.28 3.15
C GLN A 211 15.08 16.06 4.25
N GLU A 212 14.29 16.64 5.15
CA GLU A 212 14.78 17.43 6.26
C GLU A 212 13.88 17.18 7.46
N ASP A 213 14.45 17.16 8.66
CA ASP A 213 13.62 17.09 9.86
C ASP A 213 12.93 18.43 10.08
N PHE A 214 11.62 18.39 10.26
CA PHE A 214 10.87 19.60 10.56
C PHE A 214 11.11 20.04 12.00
N ILE A 215 11.78 21.18 12.16
CA ILE A 215 11.92 21.88 13.44
C ILE A 215 10.93 23.05 13.42
N PRO A 216 9.89 23.05 14.29
CA PRO A 216 8.98 24.18 14.39
C PRO A 216 9.75 25.47 14.77
N PRO A 217 9.38 26.63 14.21
CA PRO A 217 10.03 27.88 14.56
C PRO A 217 9.81 28.23 16.03
N GLU A 218 10.83 28.85 16.64
CA GLU A 218 10.72 29.47 17.96
C GLU A 218 10.88 30.99 17.83
N PRO A 219 9.86 31.78 18.24
CA PRO A 219 8.61 31.33 18.83
C PRO A 219 7.61 30.83 17.76
N LEU A 220 6.66 29.97 18.13
CA LEU A 220 5.61 29.48 17.21
C LEU A 220 4.77 30.66 16.68
N PRO A 221 4.04 30.53 15.56
CA PRO A 221 3.04 31.54 15.18
C PRO A 221 2.02 31.74 16.32
N VAL A 222 1.53 32.96 16.53
CA VAL A 222 0.66 33.34 17.68
C VAL A 222 -0.51 32.37 17.89
N GLY A 223 -1.20 31.97 16.80
CA GLY A 223 -2.31 31.01 16.88
C GLY A 223 -1.89 29.60 17.33
N TRP A 224 -0.64 29.22 17.10
CA TRP A 224 -0.06 27.94 17.51
C TRP A 224 0.59 28.00 18.90
N GLN A 225 1.14 29.15 19.31
CA GLN A 225 1.58 29.37 20.70
C GLN A 225 0.41 29.15 21.66
N TYR A 226 -0.73 29.78 21.38
CA TYR A 226 -1.93 29.62 22.18
C TYR A 226 -2.39 28.15 22.27
N ALA A 227 -2.33 27.42 21.15
CA ALA A 227 -2.66 26.00 21.13
C ALA A 227 -1.67 25.14 21.93
N LYS A 228 -0.36 25.46 21.89
CA LYS A 228 0.69 24.78 22.66
C LYS A 228 0.54 25.04 24.15
N GLU A 229 0.49 26.30 24.57
CA GLU A 229 0.35 26.71 25.98
C GLU A 229 -0.91 26.13 26.60
N ARG A 230 -2.01 26.12 25.86
CA ARG A 230 -3.27 25.56 26.34
C ARG A 230 -3.22 24.03 26.49
N ASN A 231 -2.59 23.33 25.55
CA ASN A 231 -2.36 21.88 25.69
C ASN A 231 -1.47 21.56 26.90
N GLU A 232 -0.42 22.35 27.14
CA GLU A 232 0.42 22.22 28.32
C GLU A 232 -0.33 22.52 29.62
N GLN A 233 -1.23 23.51 29.64
CA GLN A 233 -2.11 23.78 30.79
C GLN A 233 -3.11 22.65 31.04
N VAL A 234 -3.68 22.06 30.00
CA VAL A 234 -4.59 20.90 30.10
C VAL A 234 -3.88 19.65 30.64
N LEU A 235 -2.59 19.49 30.35
CA LEU A 235 -1.76 18.42 30.92
C LEU A 235 -1.39 18.67 32.40
N ARG A 236 -1.36 19.93 32.85
CA ARG A 236 -1.02 20.32 34.23
C ARG A 236 -2.22 20.31 35.19
N LEU A 237 -3.43 20.49 34.69
CA LEU A 237 -4.67 20.47 35.49
C LEU A 237 -5.23 19.04 35.54
N ASP A 238 -5.68 18.61 36.72
CA ASP A 238 -6.15 17.25 37.01
C ASP A 238 -7.11 16.72 35.91
N HIS A 239 -6.75 15.58 35.32
CA HIS A 239 -7.38 14.95 34.15
C HIS A 239 -8.87 14.62 34.31
N LYS A 240 -9.46 14.89 35.48
CA LYS A 240 -10.87 14.68 35.84
C LYS A 240 -11.79 15.85 35.50
N MET A 241 -11.29 17.04 35.18
CA MET A 241 -12.14 18.24 35.00
C MET A 241 -12.80 18.41 33.61
N TYR A 242 -12.44 17.61 32.60
CA TYR A 242 -12.86 17.85 31.19
C TYR A 242 -13.75 16.74 30.61
N GLU A 243 -14.68 16.20 31.41
CA GLU A 243 -15.79 15.38 30.90
C GLU A 243 -16.98 16.29 30.57
N GLN A 244 -16.95 16.96 29.41
CA GLN A 244 -18.16 17.57 28.85
C GLN A 244 -18.76 16.63 27.80
N THR A 245 -20.00 16.21 28.04
CA THR A 245 -20.84 15.49 27.07
C THR A 245 -21.06 16.36 25.83
N LYS A 246 -20.81 15.77 24.65
CA LYS A 246 -20.80 16.48 23.37
C LYS A 246 -22.19 17.04 23.04
N LEU A 247 -22.34 18.37 22.96
CA LEU A 247 -23.58 19.03 22.50
C LEU A 247 -23.52 19.49 21.04
N GLU A 248 -22.32 19.60 20.45
CA GLU A 248 -22.15 20.10 19.07
C GLU A 248 -21.23 19.19 18.22
N SER A 249 -21.64 18.94 16.98
CA SER A 249 -20.85 18.30 15.93
C SER A 249 -20.51 19.28 14.82
N TYR A 250 -19.32 19.18 14.25
CA TYR A 250 -18.97 19.97 13.07
C TYR A 250 -19.81 19.54 11.86
N ASP A 251 -20.25 20.52 11.08
CA ASP A 251 -20.97 20.31 9.83
C ASP A 251 -19.99 20.26 8.65
N LEU A 252 -20.00 19.15 7.93
CA LEU A 252 -19.19 18.91 6.73
C LEU A 252 -19.61 19.77 5.55
N ASN A 253 -20.90 20.07 5.43
CA ASN A 253 -21.44 20.87 4.34
C ASN A 253 -21.00 22.33 4.49
N VAL A 254 -20.97 22.84 5.73
CA VAL A 254 -20.41 24.16 6.05
C VAL A 254 -18.95 24.20 5.65
N LEU A 255 -18.12 23.22 6.05
CA LEU A 255 -16.71 23.22 5.66
C LEU A 255 -16.51 23.16 4.13
N LYS A 256 -17.25 22.30 3.42
CA LYS A 256 -17.15 22.20 1.96
C LYS A 256 -17.50 23.53 1.28
N SER A 257 -18.59 24.16 1.70
CA SER A 257 -18.99 25.49 1.21
C SER A 257 -17.91 26.53 1.46
N LEU A 258 -17.31 26.56 2.65
CA LEU A 258 -16.23 27.49 2.99
C LEU A 258 -14.97 27.22 2.15
N ILE A 259 -14.60 25.96 1.90
CA ILE A 259 -13.43 25.62 1.07
C ILE A 259 -13.56 26.16 -0.36
N GLU A 260 -14.77 26.25 -0.90
CA GLU A 260 -15.05 26.78 -2.23
C GLU A 260 -15.10 28.31 -2.27
N GLN A 261 -15.56 28.94 -1.18
CA GLN A 261 -15.83 30.39 -1.12
C GLN A 261 -14.68 31.18 -0.51
N ASP A 262 -14.15 30.73 0.63
CA ASP A 262 -13.13 31.42 1.41
C ASP A 262 -12.28 30.42 2.22
N LEU A 263 -11.06 30.18 1.72
CA LEU A 263 -10.10 29.29 2.36
C LEU A 263 -9.68 29.76 3.76
N SER A 264 -9.68 31.07 4.02
CA SER A 264 -9.33 31.61 5.34
C SER A 264 -10.42 31.30 6.36
N ALA A 265 -11.69 31.54 6.00
CA ALA A 265 -12.82 31.15 6.83
C ALA A 265 -12.90 29.63 7.03
N ALA A 266 -12.58 28.84 6.00
CA ALA A 266 -12.46 27.38 6.11
C ALA A 266 -11.37 26.97 7.11
N MET A 267 -10.20 27.61 7.07
CA MET A 267 -9.11 27.34 8.00
C MET A 267 -9.50 27.68 9.45
N ASP A 268 -10.14 28.83 9.67
CA ASP A 268 -10.60 29.24 11.01
C ASP A 268 -11.65 28.28 11.56
N TYR A 269 -12.58 27.83 10.70
CA TYR A 269 -13.55 26.81 11.05
C TYR A 269 -12.88 25.51 11.51
N VAL A 270 -11.92 24.99 10.74
CA VAL A 270 -11.21 23.75 11.11
C VAL A 270 -10.38 23.93 12.37
N LYS A 271 -9.66 25.05 12.54
CA LYS A 271 -8.88 25.36 13.75
C LYS A 271 -9.78 25.42 15.00
N LYS A 272 -10.96 26.03 14.90
CA LYS A 272 -11.96 26.06 15.99
C LYS A 272 -12.33 24.63 16.41
N TRP A 273 -12.61 23.76 15.45
CA TRP A 273 -12.99 22.38 15.72
C TRP A 273 -11.84 21.51 16.22
N ILE A 274 -10.61 21.72 15.75
CA ILE A 274 -9.41 21.07 16.32
C ILE A 274 -9.29 21.42 17.81
N VAL A 275 -9.39 22.70 18.15
CA VAL A 275 -9.33 23.17 19.55
C VAL A 275 -10.46 22.58 20.39
N GLN A 276 -11.66 22.42 19.84
CA GLN A 276 -12.79 21.80 20.54
C GLN A 276 -12.62 20.28 20.68
N ASP A 277 -12.15 19.58 19.65
CA ASP A 277 -11.95 18.13 19.66
C ASP A 277 -10.85 17.73 20.65
N GLU A 278 -9.74 18.49 20.70
CA GLU A 278 -8.66 18.28 21.67
C GLU A 278 -9.09 18.53 23.14
N ARG A 279 -10.23 19.21 23.39
CA ARG A 279 -10.78 19.39 24.74
C ARG A 279 -11.51 18.16 25.28
N VAL A 280 -11.89 17.20 24.43
CA VAL A 280 -12.78 16.09 24.82
C VAL A 280 -11.98 14.80 25.00
N LYS A 281 -12.03 14.21 26.20
CA LYS A 281 -11.47 12.87 26.45
C LYS A 281 -12.30 11.81 25.71
N ARG A 282 -11.67 11.03 24.83
CA ARG A 282 -12.32 9.90 24.14
C ARG A 282 -11.63 8.59 24.48
N LYS A 283 -12.43 7.51 24.58
CA LYS A 283 -11.92 6.13 24.59
C LYS A 283 -11.21 5.78 23.28
N ASP A 284 -11.68 6.35 22.16
CA ASP A 284 -11.01 6.29 20.87
C ASP A 284 -11.09 7.66 20.15
N PRO A 285 -10.07 8.53 20.27
CA PRO A 285 -10.10 9.89 19.74
C PRO A 285 -9.95 10.00 18.22
N LEU A 286 -9.70 8.90 17.51
CA LEU A 286 -8.89 8.93 16.30
C LEU A 286 -9.62 9.39 15.04
N ASP A 287 -10.87 9.03 14.76
CA ASP A 287 -11.40 9.29 13.42
C ASP A 287 -11.63 10.78 13.11
N ASN A 288 -12.23 11.53 14.04
CA ASN A 288 -12.54 12.95 13.80
C ASN A 288 -11.30 13.85 13.94
N ALA A 289 -10.43 13.60 14.92
CA ALA A 289 -9.21 14.39 15.11
C ALA A 289 -8.28 14.24 13.90
N LEU A 290 -8.03 13.00 13.47
CA LEU A 290 -7.20 12.71 12.31
C LEU A 290 -7.78 13.34 11.03
N TRP A 291 -9.10 13.27 10.87
CA TRP A 291 -9.77 13.89 9.74
C TRP A 291 -9.60 15.42 9.72
N LEU A 292 -9.82 16.10 10.86
CA LEU A 292 -9.66 17.56 10.97
C LEU A 292 -8.23 18.00 10.64
N TYR A 293 -7.21 17.31 11.15
CA TYR A 293 -5.81 17.59 10.81
C TYR A 293 -5.49 17.33 9.33
N CYS A 294 -6.10 16.32 8.72
CA CYS A 294 -5.97 16.04 7.29
C CYS A 294 -6.58 17.15 6.43
N GLU A 295 -7.79 17.62 6.77
CA GLU A 295 -8.43 18.73 6.07
C GLU A 295 -7.69 20.06 6.27
N ALA A 296 -7.26 20.36 7.50
CA ALA A 296 -6.44 21.54 7.79
C ALA A 296 -5.19 21.59 6.90
N ARG A 297 -4.48 20.46 6.77
CA ARG A 297 -3.32 20.34 5.87
C ARG A 297 -3.68 20.61 4.41
N LYS A 298 -4.81 20.07 3.92
CA LYS A 298 -5.27 20.31 2.53
C LYS A 298 -5.58 21.79 2.31
N ILE A 299 -6.23 22.45 3.27
CA ILE A 299 -6.55 23.88 3.20
C ILE A 299 -5.25 24.70 3.20
N ALA A 300 -4.29 24.40 4.09
CA ALA A 300 -2.99 25.06 4.14
C ALA A 300 -2.23 24.93 2.80
N ASN A 301 -2.24 23.73 2.20
CA ASN A 301 -1.65 23.51 0.86
C ASN A 301 -2.36 24.35 -0.22
N LYS A 302 -3.70 24.44 -0.21
CA LYS A 302 -4.46 25.30 -1.14
C LYS A 302 -4.14 26.80 -0.95
N GLN A 303 -3.93 27.23 0.30
CA GLN A 303 -3.48 28.58 0.65
C GLN A 303 -2.00 28.83 0.34
N LYS A 304 -1.24 27.79 -0.07
CA LYS A 304 0.21 27.82 -0.25
C LYS A 304 0.97 28.22 1.04
N ASN A 305 0.38 27.96 2.21
CA ASN A 305 1.00 28.20 3.51
C ASN A 305 1.77 26.96 3.96
N LEU A 306 3.02 26.87 3.53
CA LEU A 306 3.84 25.67 3.74
C LEU A 306 4.24 25.46 5.21
N LEU A 307 4.37 26.52 6.01
CA LEU A 307 4.64 26.41 7.44
C LEU A 307 3.45 25.78 8.17
N GLU A 308 2.22 26.26 7.91
CA GLU A 308 1.02 25.65 8.49
C GLU A 308 0.82 24.22 7.99
N GLU A 309 1.11 23.93 6.72
CA GLU A 309 1.07 22.57 6.21
C GLU A 309 2.03 21.64 6.99
N CYS A 310 3.25 22.09 7.28
CA CYS A 310 4.21 21.35 8.09
C CYS A 310 3.74 21.15 9.53
N LEU A 311 3.21 22.20 10.18
CA LEU A 311 2.71 22.12 11.57
C LEU A 311 1.53 21.15 11.70
N PHE A 312 0.55 21.20 10.79
CA PHE A 312 -0.56 20.25 10.77
C PHE A 312 -0.09 18.83 10.48
N GLN A 313 0.81 18.64 9.50
CA GLN A 313 1.37 17.32 9.19
C GLN A 313 2.18 16.76 10.37
N GLN A 314 2.93 17.59 11.10
CA GLN A 314 3.69 17.16 12.27
C GLN A 314 2.75 16.66 13.37
N ARG A 315 1.71 17.43 13.70
CA ARG A 315 0.73 17.03 14.72
C ARG A 315 -0.03 15.77 14.30
N PHE A 316 -0.44 15.68 13.03
CA PHE A 316 -1.05 14.48 12.45
C PHE A 316 -0.14 13.25 12.59
N THR A 317 1.14 13.40 12.25
CA THR A 317 2.14 12.32 12.36
C THR A 317 2.32 11.89 13.81
N ASN A 318 2.38 12.84 14.76
CA ASN A 318 2.51 12.54 16.19
C ASN A 318 1.30 11.79 16.75
N LEU A 319 0.07 12.11 16.31
CA LEU A 319 -1.14 11.40 16.72
C LEU A 319 -1.18 9.95 16.23
N LEU A 320 -0.52 9.65 15.11
CA LEU A 320 -0.41 8.29 14.56
C LEU A 320 0.72 7.47 15.20
N LYS A 321 1.64 8.10 15.94
CA LYS A 321 2.82 7.45 16.51
C LYS A 321 2.43 6.31 17.45
N GLY A 322 2.91 5.11 17.15
CA GLY A 322 2.62 3.89 17.94
C GLY A 322 1.20 3.35 17.79
N ARG A 323 0.39 3.89 16.85
CA ARG A 323 -1.03 3.54 16.70
C ARG A 323 -1.44 3.13 15.29
N SER A 324 -0.68 3.53 14.27
CA SER A 324 -1.06 3.29 12.88
C SER A 324 0.11 2.87 12.02
N LYS A 325 -0.11 1.89 11.13
CA LYS A 325 0.77 1.53 10.01
C LYS A 325 1.02 2.67 9.03
N HIS A 326 0.31 3.79 9.16
CA HIS A 326 0.49 4.97 8.34
C HIS A 326 1.43 6.02 8.94
N TYR A 327 1.93 5.82 10.17
CA TYR A 327 2.88 6.74 10.81
C TYR A 327 4.09 7.04 9.92
N GLU A 328 4.67 5.99 9.34
CA GLU A 328 5.93 6.04 8.60
C GLU A 328 5.77 6.79 7.27
N LYS A 329 4.67 6.53 6.55
CA LYS A 329 4.28 7.28 5.35
C LYS A 329 4.07 8.77 5.64
N ASN A 330 3.51 9.09 6.81
CA ASN A 330 3.29 10.47 7.25
C ASN A 330 4.59 11.16 7.66
N LEU A 331 5.52 10.43 8.26
CA LEU A 331 6.87 10.94 8.57
C LEU A 331 7.63 11.30 7.29
N ILE A 332 7.62 10.44 6.27
CA ILE A 332 8.21 10.73 4.96
C ILE A 332 7.56 11.97 4.33
N THR A 333 6.25 12.12 4.47
CA THR A 333 5.51 13.29 3.96
C THR A 333 5.95 14.57 4.68
N LEU A 334 6.06 14.54 6.01
CA LEU A 334 6.53 15.67 6.81
C LEU A 334 7.94 16.11 6.39
N ARG A 335 8.86 15.17 6.23
CA ARG A 335 10.25 15.48 5.84
C ARG A 335 10.37 16.11 4.46
N LYS A 336 9.52 15.68 3.51
CA LYS A 336 9.42 16.29 2.17
C LYS A 336 8.86 17.71 2.23
N LEU A 337 7.90 17.98 3.11
CA LEU A 337 7.36 19.33 3.32
C LEU A 337 8.40 20.24 3.97
N ALA A 338 9.12 19.73 4.98
CA ALA A 338 10.19 20.45 5.66
C ALA A 338 11.30 20.88 4.68
N ALA A 339 11.77 19.97 3.83
CA ALA A 339 12.78 20.28 2.82
C ALA A 339 12.29 21.34 1.80
N ARG A 340 11.00 21.37 1.49
CA ARG A 340 10.41 22.44 0.65
C ARG A 340 10.39 23.78 1.39
N LEU A 341 10.11 23.78 2.70
CA LEU A 341 10.04 24.97 3.54
C LEU A 341 11.42 25.61 3.71
N SER A 342 12.43 24.80 3.99
CA SER A 342 13.82 25.27 4.14
C SER A 342 14.33 25.99 2.88
N LYS A 343 14.00 25.48 1.69
CA LYS A 343 14.29 26.13 0.41
C LYS A 343 13.59 27.45 0.18
N GLN A 344 12.38 27.66 0.74
CA GLN A 344 11.70 28.94 0.65
C GLN A 344 12.35 29.99 1.57
N ASN A 345 12.96 29.55 2.66
CA ASN A 345 13.57 30.42 3.67
C ASN A 345 15.05 30.72 3.42
N THR A 346 15.69 30.08 2.42
CA THR A 346 17.08 30.40 2.05
C THR A 346 17.11 31.71 1.27
N PRO A 347 17.83 32.76 1.71
CA PRO A 347 17.97 34.00 0.93
C PRO A 347 18.64 33.68 -0.42
N LYS A 348 18.07 34.21 -1.51
CA LYS A 348 18.59 34.06 -2.87
C LYS A 348 19.79 34.96 -3.12
#